data_AF-A0A2N0S2D7-F1
#
_entry.id   AF-A0A2N0S2D7-F1
#
_cell.length_a   1.000
_cell.length_b   1.000
_cell.length_c   1.000
_cell.angle_alpha   90.00
_cell.angle_beta   90.00
_cell.angle_gamma   90.00
#
_symmetry.space_group_name_H-M   'P 1'
#
loop_
_entity.id
_entity.type
_entity.pdbx_description
1 polymer ?
#
loop_
_entity_poly.entity_id
_entity_poly.type
_entity_poly.pdbx_seq_one_letter_code
_entity_poly.pdbx_strand_id
1 'polypeptide(L)'
;MSQKNERRDKNVHDIRVVGFSYRHTASANQEVCTNTEWSGYSGRFKTNTVLQYDDNFEKVTEWGKLAFAKKAERKNMDKDEPKSVGLFKLHLGSFGKLDDDLKPKIPVDYKKAIADYLREMGKLIKTKISEHWPDVNFYENVLLIISVPADYSKKELAIMRECSLEAELIRKENIEYLQFTTERFGQSEYLRNRIEEKFKDQVKTIVVSKEPIAAVVRGATLYGLSLSDKMKNMKINENVRFIIKNRKLNYTYGIRVLKWFKKGDPPERVTSDGYIHKFHPIAKRGDVVEFDEEIRVNDLCPVNEFQESATFCIYFTKDDEAKYCDKMELLGTLKIYFTDRGPDRKVSFALSFGQMEILKATARNETNGQNYLATFEIKKEH
;
A
#
# COMPACT_ATOMS: atom_id res chain seq x y z
N MET A 1 -41.37 -10.74 -17.47
CA MET A 1 -40.75 -9.48 -16.95
C MET A 1 -40.70 -9.56 -15.44
N SER A 2 -39.64 -9.02 -14.84
CA SER A 2 -39.36 -8.97 -13.39
C SER A 2 -38.81 -10.23 -12.74
N GLN A 3 -37.48 -10.39 -12.83
CA GLN A 3 -36.62 -10.99 -11.79
C GLN A 3 -35.17 -10.57 -12.11
N LYS A 4 -34.81 -9.34 -11.77
CA LYS A 4 -33.42 -8.86 -11.77
C LYS A 4 -33.34 -7.53 -11.04
N ASN A 5 -33.41 -7.54 -9.71
CA ASN A 5 -33.00 -6.37 -8.92
C ASN A 5 -32.63 -6.67 -7.44
N GLU A 6 -32.04 -7.84 -7.15
CA GLU A 6 -31.66 -8.19 -5.77
C GLU A 6 -30.19 -8.62 -5.56
N ARG A 7 -29.28 -8.33 -6.48
CA ARG A 7 -27.87 -8.76 -6.35
C ARG A 7 -26.83 -7.66 -6.61
N ARG A 8 -26.98 -6.46 -6.03
CA ARG A 8 -25.92 -5.42 -6.13
C ARG A 8 -25.42 -4.78 -4.83
N ASP A 9 -25.90 -5.15 -3.64
CA ASP A 9 -25.51 -4.44 -2.39
C ASP A 9 -24.78 -5.27 -1.32
N LYS A 10 -24.19 -6.43 -1.64
CA LYS A 10 -23.52 -7.26 -0.62
C LYS A 10 -22.00 -7.04 -0.43
N ASN A 11 -21.33 -6.21 -1.24
CA ASN A 11 -19.85 -6.11 -1.24
C ASN A 11 -19.24 -4.83 -0.65
N VAL A 12 -20.04 -3.90 -0.10
CA VAL A 12 -19.52 -2.59 0.38
C VAL A 12 -19.10 -2.60 1.87
N HIS A 13 -19.11 -3.76 2.54
CA HIS A 13 -19.01 -3.81 4.02
C HIS A 13 -17.61 -4.08 4.61
N ASP A 14 -16.56 -4.22 3.80
CA ASP A 14 -15.31 -4.87 4.25
C ASP A 14 -14.07 -3.95 4.26
N ILE A 15 -14.29 -2.64 4.40
CA ILE A 15 -13.32 -1.61 4.02
C ILE A 15 -12.79 -0.76 5.20
N ARG A 16 -13.35 -0.97 6.39
CA ARG A 16 -13.03 -0.15 7.58
C ARG A 16 -13.00 -1.01 8.82
N VAL A 17 -12.36 -2.17 8.79
CA VAL A 17 -12.59 -3.18 9.82
C VAL A 17 -11.30 -3.73 10.41
N VAL A 18 -11.29 -3.94 11.72
CA VAL A 18 -10.19 -4.55 12.46
C VAL A 18 -10.70 -5.78 13.18
N GLY A 19 -9.91 -6.84 13.20
CA GLY A 19 -10.11 -8.01 14.05
C GLY A 19 -8.92 -8.24 14.96
N PHE A 20 -9.06 -9.17 15.91
CA PHE A 20 -7.92 -9.68 16.67
C PHE A 20 -8.07 -11.17 16.94
N SER A 21 -6.93 -11.82 17.11
CA SER A 21 -6.80 -13.20 17.53
C SER A 21 -5.85 -13.28 18.72
N TYR A 22 -5.99 -14.32 19.54
CA TYR A 22 -5.18 -14.51 20.73
C TYR A 22 -4.92 -16.01 20.97
N ARG A 23 -3.79 -16.33 21.60
CA ARG A 23 -3.37 -17.70 21.91
C ARG A 23 -2.49 -17.75 23.16
N HIS A 24 -2.63 -18.81 23.95
CA HIS A 24 -1.74 -19.11 25.09
C HIS A 24 -0.48 -19.87 24.64
N THR A 25 0.68 -19.53 25.20
CA THR A 25 1.99 -20.09 24.79
C THR A 25 2.25 -21.48 25.38
N ALA A 26 1.71 -21.79 26.57
CA ALA A 26 1.96 -23.06 27.25
C ALA A 26 1.20 -24.27 26.68
N SER A 27 0.27 -24.06 25.75
CA SER A 27 -0.61 -25.11 25.26
C SER A 27 -0.34 -25.35 23.77
N ALA A 28 0.65 -26.20 23.48
CA ALA A 28 1.04 -26.56 22.11
C ALA A 28 -0.14 -27.01 21.22
N ASN A 29 -1.19 -27.56 21.84
CA ASN A 29 -2.40 -28.07 21.17
C ASN A 29 -3.59 -27.09 21.14
N GLN A 30 -3.46 -25.87 21.67
CA GLN A 30 -4.58 -24.91 21.67
C GLN A 30 -4.59 -24.10 20.36
N GLU A 31 -5.71 -24.18 19.65
CA GLU A 31 -5.96 -23.45 18.40
C GLU A 31 -5.96 -21.93 18.64
N VAL A 32 -5.60 -21.17 17.61
CA VAL A 32 -5.66 -19.70 17.64
C VAL A 32 -7.12 -19.25 17.76
N CYS A 33 -7.47 -18.65 18.89
CA CYS A 33 -8.80 -18.08 19.08
C CYS A 33 -8.90 -16.77 18.28
N THR A 34 -9.91 -16.64 17.43
CA THR A 34 -10.20 -15.37 16.73
C THR A 34 -11.48 -14.79 17.29
N ASN A 35 -11.45 -13.54 17.72
CA ASN A 35 -12.62 -12.91 18.31
C ASN A 35 -13.75 -12.78 17.28
N THR A 36 -14.94 -13.23 17.67
CA THR A 36 -16.18 -13.12 16.87
C THR A 36 -17.27 -12.33 17.58
N GLU A 37 -17.04 -11.96 18.83
CA GLU A 37 -18.00 -11.26 19.70
C GLU A 37 -17.67 -9.77 19.75
N TRP A 38 -18.60 -8.93 19.30
CA TRP A 38 -18.44 -7.48 19.26
C TRP A 38 -19.69 -6.81 19.81
N SER A 39 -19.55 -5.56 20.25
CA SER A 39 -20.69 -4.73 20.63
C SER A 39 -21.66 -4.57 19.46
N GLY A 40 -22.87 -5.14 19.61
CA GLY A 40 -23.96 -5.07 18.62
C GLY A 40 -24.02 -6.20 17.58
N TYR A 41 -23.19 -7.24 17.66
CA TYR A 41 -23.28 -8.47 16.85
C TYR A 41 -22.27 -9.55 17.26
N SER A 42 -22.63 -10.82 16.99
CA SER A 42 -21.77 -11.99 17.11
C SER A 42 -21.53 -12.67 15.75
N GLY A 43 -20.51 -13.54 15.67
CA GLY A 43 -20.25 -14.38 14.50
C GLY A 43 -19.47 -13.73 13.35
N ARG A 44 -18.85 -12.56 13.57
CA ARG A 44 -18.02 -11.88 12.56
C ARG A 44 -16.63 -11.63 13.12
N PHE A 45 -15.59 -11.85 12.31
CA PHE A 45 -14.20 -11.73 12.77
C PHE A 45 -13.66 -10.30 12.92
N LYS A 46 -14.44 -9.27 12.54
CA LYS A 46 -13.96 -7.88 12.48
C LYS A 46 -15.05 -6.87 12.82
N THR A 47 -14.63 -5.69 13.28
CA THR A 47 -15.49 -4.53 13.59
C THR A 47 -15.03 -3.23 12.97
N ASN A 48 -15.97 -2.31 12.76
CA ASN A 48 -15.74 -1.05 12.09
C ASN A 48 -14.78 -0.12 12.86
N THR A 49 -13.83 0.52 12.18
CA THR A 49 -12.94 1.54 12.72
C THR A 49 -13.65 2.90 12.77
N VAL A 50 -14.67 2.98 13.61
CA VAL A 50 -15.51 4.16 13.81
C VAL A 50 -15.77 4.33 15.30
N LEU A 51 -15.73 5.58 15.75
CA LEU A 51 -16.03 6.01 17.10
C LEU A 51 -17.23 6.95 17.08
N GLN A 52 -18.06 6.87 18.10
CA GLN A 52 -19.08 7.85 18.41
C GLN A 52 -18.67 8.51 19.72
N TYR A 53 -18.50 9.83 19.68
CA TYR A 53 -18.23 10.62 20.87
C TYR A 53 -19.49 11.21 21.48
N ASP A 54 -19.36 11.66 22.72
CA ASP A 54 -20.24 12.63 23.35
C ASP A 54 -20.16 14.01 22.66
N ASP A 55 -20.99 14.94 23.12
CA ASP A 55 -21.13 16.27 22.54
C ASP A 55 -19.86 17.13 22.71
N ASN A 56 -18.92 16.75 23.57
CA ASN A 56 -17.69 17.51 23.79
C ASN A 56 -16.46 16.85 23.14
N PHE A 57 -16.63 15.72 22.45
CA PHE A 57 -15.53 14.90 21.96
C PHE A 57 -14.57 14.40 23.05
N GLU A 58 -15.04 14.34 24.30
CA GLU A 58 -14.22 13.94 25.45
C GLU A 58 -14.25 12.43 25.61
N LYS A 59 -15.44 11.83 25.61
CA LYS A 59 -15.62 10.39 25.84
C LYS A 59 -16.22 9.69 24.64
N VAL A 60 -15.73 8.48 24.38
CA VAL A 60 -16.34 7.56 23.42
C VAL A 60 -17.57 6.95 24.07
N THR A 61 -18.75 7.15 23.46
CA THR A 61 -20.00 6.55 23.90
C THR A 61 -20.24 5.20 23.23
N GLU A 62 -19.83 5.05 21.96
CA GLU A 62 -19.93 3.80 21.20
C GLU A 62 -18.77 3.66 20.22
N TRP A 63 -18.44 2.44 19.82
CA TRP A 63 -17.43 2.14 18.81
C TRP A 63 -17.88 0.98 17.93
N GLY A 64 -17.19 0.74 16.81
CA GLY A 64 -17.50 -0.40 15.97
C GLY A 64 -18.78 -0.23 15.16
N LYS A 65 -19.54 -1.32 15.02
CA LYS A 65 -20.81 -1.33 14.27
C LYS A 65 -21.86 -0.41 14.88
N LEU A 66 -21.94 -0.29 16.20
CA LEU A 66 -22.95 0.57 16.85
C LEU A 66 -22.75 2.04 16.43
N ALA A 67 -21.51 2.52 16.48
CA ALA A 67 -21.15 3.83 15.96
C ALA A 67 -21.40 3.97 14.44
N PHE A 68 -21.21 2.88 13.66
CA PHE A 68 -21.45 2.90 12.22
C PHE A 68 -22.96 2.90 11.83
N ALA A 69 -23.80 2.13 12.52
CA ALA A 69 -25.24 2.04 12.23
C ALA A 69 -25.94 3.39 12.43
N LYS A 70 -25.59 4.06 13.52
CA LYS A 70 -25.99 5.44 13.83
C LYS A 70 -25.59 6.45 12.75
N LYS A 71 -24.49 6.21 12.02
CA LYS A 71 -24.09 7.04 10.88
C LYS A 71 -24.93 6.78 9.62
N ALA A 72 -25.40 5.55 9.40
CA ALA A 72 -26.13 5.16 8.20
C ALA A 72 -27.61 5.58 8.24
N GLU A 73 -28.25 5.49 9.40
CA GLU A 73 -29.67 5.83 9.61
C GLU A 73 -29.97 7.34 9.48
N ARG A 74 -28.93 8.19 9.47
CA ARG A 74 -29.04 9.65 9.66
C ARG A 74 -28.81 10.49 8.41
N LYS A 75 -28.78 9.90 7.21
CA LYS A 75 -28.70 10.65 5.93
C LYS A 75 -29.91 11.58 5.66
N ASN A 76 -30.92 11.62 6.54
CA ASN A 76 -32.22 12.26 6.30
C ASN A 76 -32.70 13.29 7.36
N MET A 77 -31.92 13.74 8.35
CA MET A 77 -32.40 14.76 9.32
C MET A 77 -31.30 15.76 9.70
N ASP A 78 -31.68 17.03 9.77
CA ASP A 78 -30.82 18.20 10.00
C ASP A 78 -30.75 18.59 11.50
N LYS A 79 -29.58 19.13 11.91
CA LYS A 79 -29.30 20.04 13.05
C LYS A 79 -28.77 19.59 14.43
N ASP A 80 -28.51 18.32 14.71
CA ASP A 80 -27.59 17.96 15.82
C ASP A 80 -26.86 16.67 15.46
N GLU A 81 -25.80 16.80 14.63
CA GLU A 81 -25.03 15.66 14.12
C GLU A 81 -24.33 14.93 15.28
N PRO A 82 -24.67 13.66 15.54
CA PRO A 82 -23.91 12.89 16.51
C PRO A 82 -22.54 12.60 15.91
N LYS A 83 -21.53 12.89 16.71
CA LYS A 83 -20.10 12.99 16.41
C LYS A 83 -19.43 11.65 16.11
N SER A 84 -19.86 11.02 15.03
CA SER A 84 -19.30 9.78 14.48
C SER A 84 -17.99 10.06 13.72
N VAL A 85 -16.87 9.70 14.32
CA VAL A 85 -15.53 9.87 13.76
C VAL A 85 -15.04 8.56 13.17
N GLY A 86 -14.68 8.58 11.89
CA GLY A 86 -14.03 7.47 11.20
C GLY A 86 -12.95 7.99 10.26
N LEU A 87 -12.28 7.10 9.53
CA LEU A 87 -11.21 7.43 8.56
C LEU A 87 -9.96 8.11 9.18
N PHE A 88 -9.88 8.21 10.50
CA PHE A 88 -8.73 8.79 11.21
C PHE A 88 -7.41 8.06 10.88
N LYS A 89 -7.45 6.77 10.51
CA LYS A 89 -6.27 6.03 10.03
C LYS A 89 -5.68 6.57 8.72
N LEU A 90 -6.47 7.28 7.90
CA LEU A 90 -5.98 7.89 6.65
C LEU A 90 -5.09 9.12 6.90
N HIS A 91 -4.93 9.55 8.15
CA HIS A 91 -3.96 10.57 8.52
C HIS A 91 -2.55 10.00 8.74
N LEU A 92 -2.36 8.68 8.58
CA LEU A 92 -1.06 8.00 8.67
C LEU A 92 -0.59 7.49 7.28
N GLY A 93 0.69 7.11 7.21
CA GLY A 93 1.29 6.47 6.04
C GLY A 93 1.30 7.37 4.80
N SER A 94 1.16 6.77 3.62
CA SER A 94 1.13 7.52 2.35
C SER A 94 -0.01 8.53 2.26
N PHE A 95 -1.14 8.29 2.93
CA PHE A 95 -2.27 9.24 2.99
C PHE A 95 -2.02 10.41 3.95
N GLY A 96 -1.27 10.18 5.03
CA GLY A 96 -0.84 11.25 5.94
C GLY A 96 0.09 12.28 5.30
N LYS A 97 0.74 11.92 4.18
CA LYS A 97 1.60 12.80 3.37
C LYS A 97 0.84 13.65 2.36
N LEU A 98 -0.48 13.44 2.20
CA LEU A 98 -1.31 14.30 1.35
C LEU A 98 -1.43 15.70 1.98
N ASP A 99 -1.76 16.68 1.14
CA ASP A 99 -2.09 18.02 1.62
C ASP A 99 -3.31 17.96 2.55
N ASP A 100 -3.36 18.86 3.53
CA ASP A 100 -4.38 18.84 4.58
C ASP A 100 -5.81 18.96 4.01
N ASP A 101 -5.96 19.65 2.88
CA ASP A 101 -7.24 19.81 2.18
C ASP A 101 -7.79 18.50 1.61
N LEU A 102 -6.93 17.52 1.37
CA LEU A 102 -7.29 16.19 0.86
C LEU A 102 -7.56 15.18 1.97
N LYS A 103 -7.11 15.47 3.20
CA LYS A 103 -7.33 14.57 4.34
C LYS A 103 -8.81 14.60 4.74
N PRO A 104 -9.34 13.47 5.25
CA PRO A 104 -10.68 13.48 5.80
C PRO A 104 -10.75 14.51 6.94
N LYS A 105 -11.61 15.52 6.77
CA LYS A 105 -11.93 16.44 7.86
C LYS A 105 -12.60 15.64 8.96
N ILE A 106 -11.87 15.43 10.04
CA ILE A 106 -12.34 14.79 11.25
C ILE A 106 -12.40 15.84 12.35
N PRO A 107 -13.40 15.78 13.24
CA PRO A 107 -13.63 16.83 14.22
C PRO A 107 -12.76 16.69 15.49
N VAL A 108 -11.88 15.69 15.52
CA VAL A 108 -10.91 15.44 16.59
C VAL A 108 -9.54 15.17 15.99
N ASP A 109 -8.49 15.38 16.76
CA ASP A 109 -7.14 14.99 16.36
C ASP A 109 -7.09 13.48 16.03
N TYR A 110 -6.41 13.13 14.93
CA TYR A 110 -6.38 11.75 14.47
C TYR A 110 -5.65 10.82 15.44
N LYS A 111 -4.62 11.31 16.17
CA LYS A 111 -3.92 10.52 17.19
C LYS A 111 -4.86 10.23 18.35
N LYS A 112 -5.61 11.23 18.80
CA LYS A 112 -6.66 11.05 19.82
C LYS A 112 -7.67 9.98 19.38
N ALA A 113 -8.16 10.04 18.15
CA ALA A 113 -9.10 9.03 17.63
C ALA A 113 -8.49 7.63 17.55
N ILE A 114 -7.21 7.51 17.19
CA ILE A 114 -6.50 6.23 17.19
C ILE A 114 -6.37 5.70 18.62
N ALA A 115 -5.90 6.51 19.56
CA ALA A 115 -5.74 6.14 20.97
C ALA A 115 -7.08 5.73 21.60
N ASP A 116 -8.14 6.49 21.37
CA ASP A 116 -9.47 6.19 21.88
C ASP A 116 -10.03 4.87 21.30
N TYR A 117 -9.82 4.62 20.00
CA TYR A 117 -10.22 3.35 19.38
C TYR A 117 -9.43 2.16 19.93
N LEU A 118 -8.13 2.32 20.09
CA LEU A 118 -7.26 1.32 20.72
C LEU A 118 -7.65 1.07 22.18
N ARG A 119 -8.12 2.09 22.91
CA ARG A 119 -8.57 1.96 24.30
C ARG A 119 -9.82 1.09 24.40
N GLU A 120 -10.82 1.33 23.55
CA GLU A 120 -12.03 0.50 23.52
C GLU A 120 -11.75 -0.95 23.09
N MET A 121 -10.87 -1.12 22.09
CA MET A 121 -10.40 -2.44 21.69
C MET A 121 -9.63 -3.14 22.82
N GLY A 122 -8.80 -2.39 23.54
CA GLY A 122 -8.02 -2.87 24.67
C GLY A 122 -8.86 -3.37 25.82
N LYS A 123 -9.95 -2.67 26.15
CA LYS A 123 -10.94 -3.15 27.13
C LYS A 123 -11.47 -4.52 26.74
N LEU A 124 -11.91 -4.69 25.49
CA LEU A 124 -12.43 -5.96 24.99
C LEU A 124 -11.38 -7.08 25.01
N ILE A 125 -10.14 -6.79 24.59
CA ILE A 125 -9.04 -7.77 24.62
C ILE A 125 -8.75 -8.20 26.07
N LYS A 126 -8.64 -7.24 26.99
CA LYS A 126 -8.39 -7.51 28.42
C LYS A 126 -9.48 -8.41 28.99
N THR A 127 -10.75 -8.08 28.74
CA THR A 127 -11.90 -8.91 29.16
C THR A 127 -11.78 -10.32 28.61
N LYS A 128 -11.53 -10.49 27.30
CA LYS A 128 -11.44 -11.81 26.67
C LYS A 128 -10.29 -12.65 27.23
N ILE A 129 -9.14 -12.04 27.49
CA ILE A 129 -8.00 -12.72 28.09
C ILE A 129 -8.32 -13.14 29.52
N SER A 130 -8.91 -12.26 30.34
CA SER A 130 -9.29 -12.61 31.72
C SER A 130 -10.37 -13.68 31.80
N GLU A 131 -11.30 -13.71 30.83
CA GLU A 131 -12.34 -14.76 30.74
C GLU A 131 -11.74 -16.12 30.38
N HIS A 132 -10.76 -16.16 29.47
CA HIS A 132 -10.14 -17.42 29.03
C HIS A 132 -9.04 -17.90 29.99
N TRP A 133 -8.28 -16.98 30.57
CA TRP A 133 -7.13 -17.24 31.43
C TRP A 133 -7.07 -16.25 32.61
N PRO A 134 -7.76 -16.53 33.72
CA PRO A 134 -7.80 -15.65 34.90
C PRO A 134 -6.43 -15.34 35.52
N ASP A 135 -5.47 -16.25 35.38
CA ASP A 135 -4.11 -16.13 35.97
C ASP A 135 -3.11 -15.37 35.07
N VAL A 136 -3.56 -14.83 33.94
CA VAL A 136 -2.74 -14.05 33.00
C VAL A 136 -2.85 -12.56 33.34
N ASN A 137 -1.77 -11.98 33.86
CA ASN A 137 -1.67 -10.54 34.02
C ASN A 137 -1.44 -9.90 32.65
N PHE A 138 -2.37 -9.06 32.20
CA PHE A 138 -2.32 -8.45 30.88
C PHE A 138 -1.00 -7.69 30.60
N TYR A 139 -0.48 -6.94 31.57
CA TYR A 139 0.71 -6.13 31.34
C TYR A 139 2.01 -6.93 31.48
N GLU A 140 2.01 -8.02 32.24
CA GLU A 140 3.23 -8.79 32.49
C GLU A 140 3.34 -10.03 31.61
N ASN A 141 2.22 -10.52 31.08
CA ASN A 141 2.16 -11.84 30.47
C ASN A 141 1.62 -11.83 29.04
N VAL A 142 1.23 -10.67 28.48
CA VAL A 142 0.68 -10.57 27.13
C VAL A 142 1.63 -9.81 26.21
N LEU A 143 2.00 -10.45 25.10
CA LEU A 143 2.63 -9.80 23.95
C LEU A 143 1.55 -9.33 22.97
N LEU A 144 1.50 -8.02 22.73
CA LEU A 144 0.61 -7.42 21.74
C LEU A 144 1.36 -7.20 20.42
N ILE A 145 0.80 -7.75 19.34
CA ILE A 145 1.31 -7.59 17.98
C ILE A 145 0.27 -6.84 17.15
N ILE A 146 0.60 -5.61 16.77
CA ILE A 146 -0.26 -4.79 15.92
C ILE A 146 0.20 -4.93 14.46
N SER A 147 -0.71 -5.36 13.59
CA SER A 147 -0.47 -5.30 12.15
C SER A 147 -0.64 -3.88 11.64
N VAL A 148 0.31 -3.41 10.84
CA VAL A 148 0.31 -2.08 10.24
C VAL A 148 0.62 -2.16 8.74
N PRO A 149 0.21 -1.16 7.94
CA PRO A 149 0.59 -1.05 6.54
C PRO A 149 2.11 -1.06 6.33
N ALA A 150 2.57 -1.65 5.22
CA ALA A 150 3.99 -1.77 4.90
C ALA A 150 4.68 -0.44 4.57
N ASP A 151 3.90 0.61 4.27
CA ASP A 151 4.39 1.96 3.98
C ASP A 151 4.54 2.84 5.22
N TYR A 152 4.27 2.32 6.42
CA TYR A 152 4.49 3.03 7.68
C TYR A 152 6.00 3.20 7.92
N SER A 153 6.44 4.45 8.04
CA SER A 153 7.81 4.76 8.43
C SER A 153 8.00 4.66 9.94
N LYS A 154 9.23 4.85 10.41
CA LYS A 154 9.54 4.95 11.85
C LYS A 154 8.68 6.00 12.57
N LYS A 155 8.27 7.08 11.88
CA LYS A 155 7.40 8.12 12.43
C LYS A 155 6.00 7.59 12.72
N GLU A 156 5.37 6.89 11.77
CA GLU A 156 4.04 6.32 11.97
C GLU A 156 4.05 5.23 13.05
N LEU A 157 5.10 4.40 13.08
CA LEU A 157 5.28 3.41 14.16
C LEU A 157 5.42 4.07 15.54
N ALA A 158 6.12 5.20 15.63
CA ALA A 158 6.22 5.97 16.86
C ALA A 158 4.86 6.54 17.29
N ILE A 159 4.07 7.08 16.36
CA ILE A 159 2.71 7.56 16.63
C ILE A 159 1.82 6.40 17.12
N MET A 160 1.85 5.24 16.46
CA MET A 160 1.08 4.07 16.89
C MET A 160 1.48 3.59 18.28
N ARG A 161 2.77 3.66 18.62
CA ARG A 161 3.28 3.32 19.96
C ARG A 161 2.82 4.32 21.02
N GLU A 162 2.89 5.61 20.72
CA GLU A 162 2.35 6.70 21.57
C GLU A 162 0.85 6.50 21.83
N CYS A 163 0.06 6.28 20.78
CA CYS A 163 -1.37 6.00 20.90
C CYS A 163 -1.66 4.72 21.71
N SER A 164 -0.79 3.70 21.62
CA SER A 164 -0.95 2.46 22.40
C SER A 164 -0.67 2.66 23.89
N LEU A 165 0.26 3.56 24.25
CA LEU A 165 0.50 3.98 25.64
C LEU A 165 -0.69 4.78 26.18
N GLU A 166 -1.18 5.76 25.42
CA GLU A 166 -2.37 6.56 25.78
C GLU A 166 -3.65 5.72 25.88
N ALA A 167 -3.72 4.63 25.13
CA ALA A 167 -4.81 3.65 25.18
C ALA A 167 -4.69 2.68 26.37
N GLU A 168 -3.61 2.76 27.15
CA GLU A 168 -3.27 1.81 28.22
C GLU A 168 -3.21 0.36 27.72
N LEU A 169 -2.82 0.14 26.46
CA LEU A 169 -2.56 -1.19 25.92
C LEU A 169 -1.19 -1.71 26.33
N ILE A 170 -0.27 -0.79 26.61
CA ILE A 170 1.05 -1.04 27.17
C ILE A 170 1.35 0.01 28.23
N ARG A 171 2.35 -0.26 29.06
CA ARG A 171 2.96 0.69 29.98
C ARG A 171 4.38 0.99 29.54
N LYS A 172 5.02 1.98 30.18
CA LYS A 172 6.40 2.36 29.82
C LYS A 172 7.39 1.27 30.20
N GLU A 173 7.08 0.49 31.23
CA GLU A 173 7.92 -0.54 31.81
C GLU A 173 7.95 -1.85 31.00
N ASN A 174 7.09 -1.99 29.99
CA ASN A 174 6.94 -3.21 29.18
C ASN A 174 6.75 -2.90 27.69
N ILE A 175 7.41 -1.84 27.20
CA ILE A 175 7.24 -1.36 25.82
C ILE A 175 7.65 -2.40 24.77
N GLU A 176 8.54 -3.32 25.14
CA GLU A 176 8.98 -4.47 24.36
C GLU A 176 7.87 -5.50 24.12
N TYR A 177 6.82 -5.50 24.94
CA TYR A 177 5.63 -6.34 24.75
C TYR A 177 4.64 -5.75 23.74
N LEU A 178 5.01 -4.67 23.06
CA LEU A 178 4.36 -4.20 21.84
C LEU A 178 5.29 -4.37 20.63
N GLN A 179 4.88 -5.21 19.69
CA GLN A 179 5.55 -5.40 18.42
C GLN A 179 4.65 -4.99 17.26
N PHE A 180 5.27 -4.50 16.18
CA PHE A 180 4.59 -4.18 14.94
C PHE A 180 5.02 -5.18 13.87
N THR A 181 4.05 -5.61 13.06
CA THR A 181 4.33 -6.43 11.88
C THR A 181 3.54 -5.91 10.70
N THR A 182 3.97 -6.24 9.48
CA THR A 182 3.10 -6.02 8.32
C THR A 182 2.14 -7.19 8.20
N GLU A 183 0.94 -6.96 7.68
CA GLU A 183 -0.09 -7.98 7.60
C GLU A 183 0.34 -9.27 6.90
N ARG A 184 1.03 -9.16 5.75
CA ARG A 184 1.50 -10.33 4.99
C ARG A 184 2.48 -11.19 5.81
N PHE A 185 3.20 -10.56 6.74
CA PHE A 185 4.13 -11.24 7.64
C PHE A 185 3.45 -11.78 8.90
N GLY A 186 2.39 -11.14 9.40
CA GLY A 186 1.60 -11.64 10.53
C GLY A 186 0.82 -12.94 10.24
N GLN A 187 0.60 -13.27 8.96
CA GLN A 187 -0.01 -14.53 8.53
C GLN A 187 1.01 -15.66 8.26
N SER A 188 2.31 -15.36 8.31
CA SER A 188 3.35 -16.36 8.07
C SER A 188 3.49 -17.28 9.29
N GLU A 189 3.25 -18.57 9.08
CA GLU A 189 3.48 -19.60 10.11
C GLU A 189 4.92 -19.58 10.62
N TYR A 190 5.89 -19.43 9.70
CA TYR A 190 7.31 -19.31 10.05
C TYR A 190 7.58 -18.13 11.01
N LEU A 191 7.10 -16.92 10.67
CA LEU A 191 7.33 -15.75 11.52
C LEU A 191 6.59 -15.86 12.85
N ARG A 192 5.39 -16.44 12.85
CA ARG A 192 4.65 -16.72 14.07
C ARG A 192 5.46 -17.65 14.98
N ASN A 193 5.99 -18.73 14.45
CA ASN A 193 6.81 -19.69 15.20
C ASN A 193 8.09 -19.03 15.74
N ARG A 194 8.76 -18.17 14.96
CA ARG A 194 9.94 -17.43 15.44
C ARG A 194 9.63 -16.45 16.58
N ILE A 195 8.48 -15.78 16.51
CA ILE A 195 8.02 -14.87 17.57
C ILE A 195 7.68 -15.69 18.82
N GLU A 196 6.96 -16.80 18.66
CA GLU A 196 6.67 -17.73 19.75
C GLU A 196 7.96 -18.22 20.41
N GLU A 197 8.92 -18.74 19.65
CA GLU A 197 10.22 -19.20 20.17
C GLU A 197 10.98 -18.12 20.95
N LYS A 198 10.92 -16.87 20.48
CA LYS A 198 11.64 -15.75 21.10
C LYS A 198 11.01 -15.29 22.42
N PHE A 199 9.68 -15.33 22.52
CA PHE A 199 8.95 -14.74 23.64
C PHE A 199 8.30 -15.78 24.57
N LYS A 200 8.31 -17.08 24.24
CA LYS A 200 7.66 -18.14 25.02
C LYS A 200 8.01 -18.15 26.52
N ASP A 201 9.24 -17.77 26.85
CA ASP A 201 9.75 -17.80 28.24
C ASP A 201 9.47 -16.46 28.97
N GLN A 202 8.99 -15.43 28.25
CA GLN A 202 8.74 -14.09 28.76
C GLN A 202 7.24 -13.76 28.83
N VAL A 203 6.42 -14.34 27.95
CA VAL A 203 4.98 -14.08 27.89
C VAL A 203 4.16 -15.37 27.89
N LYS A 204 3.00 -15.33 28.53
CA LYS A 204 2.04 -16.45 28.56
C LYS A 204 1.06 -16.40 27.38
N THR A 205 0.82 -15.24 26.79
CA THR A 205 -0.20 -15.05 25.75
C THR A 205 0.28 -14.12 24.66
N ILE A 206 -0.02 -14.45 23.41
CA ILE A 206 0.26 -13.61 22.24
C ILE A 206 -1.05 -13.18 21.60
N VAL A 207 -1.23 -11.88 21.41
CA VAL A 207 -2.38 -11.27 20.74
C VAL A 207 -1.92 -10.66 19.42
N VAL A 208 -2.60 -11.00 18.33
CA VAL A 208 -2.30 -10.47 16.99
C VAL A 208 -3.53 -9.76 16.46
N SER A 209 -3.40 -8.45 16.19
CA SER A 209 -4.41 -7.71 15.44
C SER A 209 -4.37 -8.13 13.96
N LYS A 210 -5.53 -8.36 13.35
CA LYS A 210 -5.68 -8.75 11.94
C LYS A 210 -6.36 -7.63 11.15
N GLU A 211 -5.64 -7.00 10.23
CA GLU A 211 -6.22 -6.25 9.12
C GLU A 211 -6.19 -7.10 7.83
N PRO A 212 -7.08 -6.86 6.85
CA PRO A 212 -6.89 -7.27 5.47
C PRO A 212 -6.34 -6.08 4.65
N ILE A 213 -5.28 -6.27 3.84
CA ILE A 213 -4.63 -5.23 3.01
C ILE A 213 -5.68 -4.60 2.10
N ALA A 214 -6.66 -5.41 1.71
CA ALA A 214 -7.78 -4.99 0.90
C ALA A 214 -8.71 -3.97 1.59
N ALA A 215 -8.82 -3.92 2.93
CA ALA A 215 -9.62 -2.89 3.59
C ALA A 215 -8.99 -1.50 3.49
N VAL A 216 -7.67 -1.37 3.68
CA VAL A 216 -6.95 -0.10 3.55
C VAL A 216 -6.98 0.39 2.10
N VAL A 217 -6.63 -0.49 1.14
CA VAL A 217 -6.62 -0.14 -0.29
C VAL A 217 -8.02 0.20 -0.79
N ARG A 218 -9.05 -0.58 -0.45
CA ARG A 218 -10.43 -0.27 -0.84
C ARG A 218 -10.95 0.98 -0.11
N GLY A 219 -10.47 1.28 1.09
CA GLY A 219 -10.85 2.44 1.88
C GLY A 219 -10.34 3.72 1.27
N ALA A 220 -9.09 3.69 0.82
CA ALA A 220 -8.49 4.68 -0.05
C ALA A 220 -9.24 4.81 -1.38
N THR A 221 -9.58 3.71 -2.06
CA THR A 221 -10.32 3.73 -3.32
C THR A 221 -11.73 4.34 -3.15
N LEU A 222 -12.49 3.95 -2.13
CA LEU A 222 -13.82 4.50 -1.86
C LEU A 222 -13.76 5.96 -1.41
N TYR A 223 -12.77 6.35 -0.60
CA TYR A 223 -12.57 7.74 -0.21
C TYR A 223 -12.22 8.59 -1.45
N GLY A 224 -11.29 8.13 -2.28
CA GLY A 224 -10.93 8.76 -3.55
C GLY A 224 -12.09 8.86 -4.54
N LEU A 225 -12.95 7.83 -4.63
CA LEU A 225 -14.19 7.87 -5.41
C LEU A 225 -15.18 8.89 -4.84
N SER A 226 -15.37 8.94 -3.52
CA SER A 226 -16.25 9.95 -2.89
C SER A 226 -15.73 11.38 -3.08
N LEU A 227 -14.40 11.56 -3.08
CA LEU A 227 -13.75 12.83 -3.36
C LEU A 227 -13.95 13.22 -4.84
N SER A 228 -13.78 12.25 -5.74
CA SER A 228 -14.04 12.39 -7.19
C SER A 228 -15.50 12.77 -7.49
N ASP A 229 -16.46 12.14 -6.83
CA ASP A 229 -17.89 12.45 -7.00
C ASP A 229 -18.27 13.80 -6.38
N LYS A 230 -17.68 14.16 -5.24
CA LYS A 230 -17.85 15.48 -4.60
C LYS A 230 -17.25 16.60 -5.48
N MET A 231 -16.12 16.32 -6.14
CA MET A 231 -15.48 17.23 -7.10
C MET A 231 -16.25 17.37 -8.42
N LYS A 232 -16.93 16.32 -8.90
CA LYS A 232 -17.80 16.40 -10.10
C LYS A 232 -19.08 17.21 -9.88
N ASN A 233 -19.60 17.21 -8.66
CA ASN A 233 -20.84 17.91 -8.31
C ASN A 233 -20.64 19.38 -7.89
N MET A 234 -19.41 19.81 -7.60
CA MET A 234 -19.07 21.23 -7.52
C MET A 234 -18.85 21.78 -8.93
N LYS A 235 -19.89 22.41 -9.50
CA LYS A 235 -19.73 23.26 -10.67
C LYS A 235 -18.78 24.41 -10.32
N ILE A 236 -17.63 24.43 -11.00
CA ILE A 236 -16.80 25.59 -11.38
C ILE A 236 -16.77 26.72 -10.34
N ASN A 237 -15.76 26.70 -9.48
CA ASN A 237 -15.01 27.91 -9.13
C ASN A 237 -13.61 27.51 -8.67
N GLU A 238 -12.65 28.34 -9.02
CA GLU A 238 -11.25 28.02 -9.27
C GLU A 238 -10.48 27.47 -8.05
N ASN A 239 -9.50 26.61 -8.35
CA ASN A 239 -8.33 26.24 -7.54
C ASN A 239 -8.50 25.33 -6.30
N VAL A 240 -8.96 24.10 -6.50
CA VAL A 240 -8.50 22.96 -5.65
C VAL A 240 -8.04 21.80 -6.54
N ARG A 241 -6.75 21.80 -6.87
CA ARG A 241 -6.07 20.86 -7.77
C ARG A 241 -5.18 19.90 -6.96
N PHE A 242 -5.70 18.81 -6.41
CA PHE A 242 -4.80 17.74 -5.91
C PHE A 242 -5.35 16.33 -6.10
N ILE A 243 -5.15 15.81 -7.31
CA ILE A 243 -4.55 14.49 -7.50
C ILE A 243 -3.56 14.72 -8.64
N ILE A 244 -2.26 14.77 -8.34
CA ILE A 244 -1.27 14.63 -9.41
C ILE A 244 -1.47 13.21 -9.90
N LYS A 245 -2.30 12.98 -10.92
CA LYS A 245 -2.47 11.66 -11.54
C LYS A 245 -1.34 11.35 -12.48
N ASN A 246 -0.62 12.39 -12.86
CA ASN A 246 0.33 12.38 -13.92
C ASN A 246 1.54 13.22 -13.54
N ARG A 247 2.71 12.82 -14.00
CA ARG A 247 3.92 13.63 -13.86
C ARG A 247 4.34 14.12 -15.23
N LYS A 248 4.73 15.38 -15.28
CA LYS A 248 5.44 15.91 -16.43
C LYS A 248 6.88 15.41 -16.36
N LEU A 249 7.35 14.75 -17.41
CA LEU A 249 8.72 14.23 -17.45
C LEU A 249 9.72 15.36 -17.69
N ASN A 250 10.78 15.42 -16.88
CA ASN A 250 11.85 16.40 -17.03
C ASN A 250 12.91 15.98 -18.05
N TYR A 251 12.88 14.71 -18.47
CA TYR A 251 13.82 14.09 -19.38
C TYR A 251 13.09 13.17 -20.36
N THR A 252 13.71 12.95 -21.50
CA THR A 252 13.37 11.87 -22.43
C THR A 252 14.05 10.59 -21.97
N TYR A 253 13.27 9.53 -21.73
CA TYR A 253 13.75 8.22 -21.30
C TYR A 253 13.63 7.21 -22.44
N GLY A 254 14.62 6.33 -22.53
CA GLY A 254 14.61 5.31 -23.55
C GLY A 254 15.67 4.25 -23.33
N ILE A 255 15.74 3.31 -24.26
CA ILE A 255 16.68 2.20 -24.22
C ILE A 255 17.64 2.26 -25.41
N ARG A 256 18.84 1.72 -25.23
CA ARG A 256 19.77 1.48 -26.32
C ARG A 256 19.33 0.24 -27.10
N VAL A 257 19.15 0.39 -28.41
CA VAL A 257 18.81 -0.71 -29.34
C VAL A 257 19.86 -0.81 -30.45
N LEU A 258 20.07 -2.02 -30.98
CA LEU A 258 20.82 -2.20 -32.23
C LEU A 258 19.84 -2.11 -33.41
N LYS A 259 20.25 -1.43 -34.48
CA LYS A 259 19.54 -1.41 -35.77
C LYS A 259 20.52 -1.58 -36.91
N TRP A 260 20.06 -2.11 -38.03
CA TRP A 260 20.84 -2.13 -39.27
C TRP A 260 21.18 -0.71 -39.72
N PHE A 261 22.41 -0.54 -40.24
CA PHE A 261 22.86 0.70 -40.86
C PHE A 261 21.92 1.15 -42.00
N LYS A 262 21.65 2.46 -42.08
CA LYS A 262 20.89 3.07 -43.18
C LYS A 262 21.65 4.25 -43.78
N LYS A 263 21.38 4.54 -45.06
CA LYS A 263 21.93 5.71 -45.76
C LYS A 263 21.55 6.99 -44.99
N GLY A 264 22.55 7.72 -44.49
CA GLY A 264 22.39 8.89 -43.64
C GLY A 264 22.81 8.68 -42.17
N ASP A 265 23.08 7.43 -41.76
CA ASP A 265 23.75 7.16 -40.48
C ASP A 265 25.26 7.47 -40.57
N PRO A 266 25.91 7.94 -39.48
CA PRO A 266 27.34 8.22 -39.47
C PRO A 266 28.15 6.93 -39.63
N PRO A 267 28.97 6.79 -40.70
CA PRO A 267 29.72 5.56 -40.98
C PRO A 267 30.66 5.15 -39.84
N GLU A 268 31.20 6.12 -39.11
CA GLU A 268 32.11 5.90 -37.98
C GLU A 268 31.45 5.22 -36.77
N ARG A 269 30.12 5.12 -36.74
CA ARG A 269 29.34 4.47 -35.67
C ARG A 269 28.87 3.06 -36.02
N VAL A 270 29.19 2.60 -37.23
CA VAL A 270 28.79 1.28 -37.72
C VAL A 270 29.73 0.24 -37.13
N THR A 271 29.16 -0.75 -36.47
CA THR A 271 29.90 -1.89 -35.93
C THR A 271 30.35 -2.81 -37.08
N SER A 272 31.35 -3.67 -36.83
CA SER A 272 31.91 -4.55 -37.87
C SER A 272 30.90 -5.52 -38.49
N ASP A 273 29.80 -5.78 -37.80
CA ASP A 273 28.66 -6.60 -38.20
C ASP A 273 27.53 -5.80 -38.89
N GLY A 274 27.73 -4.52 -39.19
CA GLY A 274 26.81 -3.68 -39.98
C GLY A 274 25.66 -3.06 -39.18
N TYR A 275 25.70 -3.14 -37.85
CA TYR A 275 24.72 -2.52 -36.96
C TYR A 275 25.16 -1.14 -36.48
N ILE A 276 24.22 -0.42 -35.87
CA ILE A 276 24.45 0.85 -35.22
C ILE A 276 23.64 0.90 -33.92
N HIS A 277 24.27 1.35 -32.83
CA HIS A 277 23.58 1.62 -31.58
C HIS A 277 22.77 2.91 -31.69
N LYS A 278 21.46 2.81 -31.47
CA LYS A 278 20.53 3.95 -31.50
C LYS A 278 19.79 4.06 -30.18
N PHE A 279 19.47 5.30 -29.83
CA PHE A 279 18.55 5.56 -28.74
C PHE A 279 17.13 5.38 -29.25
N HIS A 280 16.36 4.53 -28.55
CA HIS A 280 14.94 4.36 -28.79
C HIS A 280 14.16 5.08 -27.69
N PRO A 281 13.62 6.28 -27.95
CA PRO A 281 12.85 7.02 -26.96
C PRO A 281 11.54 6.28 -26.67
N ILE A 282 11.24 6.10 -25.39
CA ILE A 282 10.03 5.45 -24.90
C ILE A 282 9.06 6.51 -24.36
N ALA A 283 9.58 7.47 -23.60
CA ALA A 283 8.81 8.59 -23.06
C ALA A 283 9.60 9.88 -23.23
N LYS A 284 8.97 10.96 -23.69
CA LYS A 284 9.66 12.21 -24.03
C LYS A 284 9.59 13.22 -22.88
N ARG A 285 10.57 14.12 -22.86
CA ARG A 285 10.54 15.29 -22.00
C ARG A 285 9.28 16.10 -22.30
N GLY A 286 8.62 16.52 -21.24
CA GLY A 286 7.36 17.26 -21.31
C GLY A 286 6.12 16.38 -21.42
N ASP A 287 6.25 15.08 -21.68
CA ASP A 287 5.12 14.15 -21.66
C ASP A 287 4.49 14.13 -20.27
N VAL A 288 3.16 14.10 -20.25
CA VAL A 288 2.34 13.98 -19.05
C VAL A 288 1.91 12.53 -18.96
N VAL A 289 2.62 11.75 -18.13
CA VAL A 289 2.40 10.30 -17.99
C VAL A 289 1.64 9.99 -16.71
N GLU A 290 0.67 9.07 -16.75
CA GLU A 290 -0.01 8.62 -15.55
C GLU A 290 0.92 7.77 -14.67
N PHE A 291 0.72 7.85 -13.35
CA PHE A 291 1.54 7.07 -12.42
C PHE A 291 1.34 5.57 -12.62
N ASP A 292 2.46 4.84 -12.59
CA ASP A 292 2.54 3.38 -12.74
C ASP A 292 1.97 2.82 -14.06
N GLU A 293 1.58 3.67 -15.01
CA GLU A 293 1.22 3.26 -16.36
C GLU A 293 2.46 2.75 -17.10
N GLU A 294 2.35 1.58 -17.72
CA GLU A 294 3.44 0.95 -18.47
C GLU A 294 3.45 1.45 -19.92
N ILE A 295 4.52 2.15 -20.30
CA ILE A 295 4.80 2.53 -21.68
C ILE A 295 5.66 1.43 -22.29
N ARG A 296 5.05 0.63 -23.17
CA ARG A 296 5.63 -0.62 -23.69
C ARG A 296 6.27 -0.46 -25.06
N VAL A 297 7.40 -1.12 -25.23
CA VAL A 297 8.05 -1.41 -26.50
C VAL A 297 7.93 -2.91 -26.73
N ASN A 298 7.32 -3.28 -27.84
CA ASN A 298 7.09 -4.67 -28.23
C ASN A 298 8.06 -5.10 -29.33
N ASP A 299 8.03 -6.40 -29.65
CA ASP A 299 8.77 -7.01 -30.76
C ASP A 299 10.29 -6.76 -30.71
N LEU A 300 10.86 -6.72 -29.50
CA LEU A 300 12.30 -6.72 -29.31
C LEU A 300 12.83 -8.14 -29.44
N CYS A 301 13.89 -8.33 -30.22
CA CYS A 301 14.48 -9.64 -30.46
C CYS A 301 15.99 -9.62 -30.16
N PRO A 302 16.57 -10.78 -29.81
CA PRO A 302 18.01 -10.98 -29.79
C PRO A 302 18.65 -10.64 -31.14
N VAL A 303 19.92 -10.23 -31.12
CA VAL A 303 20.68 -9.89 -32.34
C VAL A 303 20.97 -11.14 -33.16
N ASN A 304 21.17 -12.28 -32.50
CA ASN A 304 21.35 -13.57 -33.14
C ASN A 304 20.71 -14.71 -32.32
N GLU A 305 20.60 -15.87 -32.96
CA GLU A 305 19.95 -17.08 -32.46
C GLU A 305 20.69 -17.77 -31.30
N PHE A 306 21.96 -17.46 -31.07
CA PHE A 306 22.80 -18.03 -30.00
C PHE A 306 22.92 -17.14 -28.76
N GLN A 307 22.37 -15.92 -28.80
CA GLN A 307 22.47 -14.96 -27.70
C GLN A 307 21.78 -15.48 -26.42
N GLU A 308 22.52 -15.65 -25.33
CA GLU A 308 22.02 -16.23 -24.05
C GLU A 308 21.46 -15.18 -23.08
N SER A 309 21.79 -13.90 -23.27
CA SER A 309 21.25 -12.83 -22.45
C SER A 309 21.13 -11.52 -23.22
N ALA A 310 20.24 -10.64 -22.80
CA ALA A 310 20.17 -9.27 -23.28
C ALA A 310 20.24 -8.30 -22.09
N THR A 311 20.94 -7.18 -22.29
CA THR A 311 21.04 -6.13 -21.28
C THR A 311 20.39 -4.87 -21.83
N PHE A 312 19.28 -4.48 -21.23
CA PHE A 312 18.65 -3.19 -21.49
C PHE A 312 19.41 -2.10 -20.75
N CYS A 313 20.14 -1.27 -21.48
CA CYS A 313 20.72 -0.04 -20.95
C CYS A 313 19.68 1.08 -21.06
N ILE A 314 19.27 1.62 -19.92
CA ILE A 314 18.23 2.63 -19.81
C ILE A 314 18.91 4.00 -19.69
N TYR A 315 18.63 4.89 -20.63
CA TYR A 315 19.23 6.22 -20.70
C TYR A 315 18.18 7.31 -20.53
N PHE A 316 18.63 8.48 -20.09
CA PHE A 316 17.83 9.69 -20.07
C PHE A 316 18.62 10.91 -20.61
N THR A 317 17.89 11.88 -21.18
CA THR A 317 18.48 13.09 -21.77
C THR A 317 17.50 14.27 -21.76
N LYS A 318 18.02 15.49 -21.82
CA LYS A 318 17.24 16.73 -22.03
C LYS A 318 17.03 17.09 -23.51
N ASP A 319 17.74 16.42 -24.41
CA ASP A 319 17.70 16.63 -25.87
C ASP A 319 16.58 15.78 -26.50
N ASP A 320 15.57 16.46 -27.05
CA ASP A 320 14.38 15.84 -27.64
C ASP A 320 14.65 15.22 -29.01
N GLU A 321 15.74 15.62 -29.68
CA GLU A 321 16.14 15.16 -31.01
C GLU A 321 17.30 14.14 -30.96
N ALA A 322 17.59 13.63 -29.77
CA ALA A 322 18.74 12.77 -29.54
C ALA A 322 18.56 11.39 -30.22
N LYS A 323 19.46 11.06 -31.16
CA LYS A 323 19.42 9.81 -31.94
C LYS A 323 20.39 8.74 -31.45
N TYR A 324 21.44 9.13 -30.73
CA TYR A 324 22.55 8.28 -30.31
C TYR A 324 22.87 8.46 -28.82
N CYS A 325 23.38 7.42 -28.17
CA CYS A 325 23.52 7.35 -26.71
C CYS A 325 24.69 8.15 -26.12
N ASP A 326 25.61 8.68 -26.93
CA ASP A 326 26.90 9.21 -26.45
C ASP A 326 26.79 10.44 -25.55
N LYS A 327 25.74 11.26 -25.72
CA LYS A 327 25.50 12.49 -24.96
C LYS A 327 24.41 12.32 -23.90
N MET A 328 24.13 11.08 -23.50
CA MET A 328 23.04 10.73 -22.58
C MET A 328 23.58 10.16 -21.27
N GLU A 329 22.80 10.30 -20.20
CA GLU A 329 23.13 9.72 -18.91
C GLU A 329 22.52 8.32 -18.78
N LEU A 330 23.33 7.37 -18.30
CA LEU A 330 22.88 6.01 -18.02
C LEU A 330 22.18 5.98 -16.66
N LEU A 331 20.89 5.64 -16.65
CA LEU A 331 20.11 5.46 -15.42
C LEU A 331 20.42 4.11 -14.75
N GLY A 332 20.60 3.07 -15.56
CA GLY A 332 20.89 1.73 -15.06
C GLY A 332 20.68 0.66 -16.12
N THR A 333 20.78 -0.60 -15.70
CA THR A 333 20.68 -1.75 -16.60
C THR A 333 19.71 -2.80 -16.07
N LEU A 334 18.96 -3.43 -16.97
CA LEU A 334 18.16 -4.62 -16.70
C LEU A 334 18.66 -5.75 -17.58
N LYS A 335 19.24 -6.80 -16.98
CA LYS A 335 19.72 -7.98 -17.68
C LYS A 335 18.67 -9.09 -17.64
N ILE A 336 18.36 -9.65 -18.80
CA ILE A 336 17.48 -10.80 -18.98
C ILE A 336 18.26 -11.98 -19.56
N TYR A 337 17.76 -13.19 -19.32
CA TYR A 337 18.37 -14.42 -19.82
C TYR A 337 17.40 -15.13 -20.77
N PHE A 338 17.94 -15.73 -21.81
CA PHE A 338 17.18 -16.56 -22.73
C PHE A 338 17.49 -18.03 -22.43
N THR A 339 16.47 -18.78 -22.01
CA THR A 339 16.59 -20.23 -21.80
C THR A 339 16.45 -21.01 -23.10
N ASP A 340 15.83 -20.40 -24.11
CA ASP A 340 15.46 -21.04 -25.36
C ASP A 340 16.36 -20.52 -26.51
N ARG A 341 16.49 -21.31 -27.58
CA ARG A 341 17.28 -20.99 -28.79
C ARG A 341 16.35 -20.59 -29.95
N GLY A 342 16.87 -19.79 -30.88
CA GLY A 342 16.19 -19.43 -32.13
C GLY A 342 15.82 -17.95 -32.28
N PRO A 343 15.35 -17.53 -33.47
CA PRO A 343 15.16 -16.11 -33.80
C PRO A 343 13.85 -15.50 -33.24
N ASP A 344 12.81 -16.30 -32.99
CA ASP A 344 11.46 -15.83 -32.61
C ASP A 344 11.29 -15.51 -31.11
N ARG A 345 12.40 -15.23 -30.41
CA ARG A 345 12.42 -14.94 -28.97
C ARG A 345 12.02 -13.49 -28.72
N LYS A 346 10.72 -13.22 -28.80
CA LYS A 346 10.16 -11.89 -28.60
C LYS A 346 10.22 -11.47 -27.14
N VAL A 347 10.62 -10.23 -26.92
CA VAL A 347 10.67 -9.57 -25.62
C VAL A 347 9.84 -8.31 -25.69
N SER A 348 9.03 -8.06 -24.66
CA SER A 348 8.47 -6.73 -24.40
C SER A 348 9.26 -6.06 -23.28
N PHE A 349 9.46 -4.75 -23.41
CA PHE A 349 10.11 -3.92 -22.40
C PHE A 349 9.18 -2.76 -22.05
N ALA A 350 9.03 -2.43 -20.77
CA ALA A 350 8.22 -1.31 -20.36
C ALA A 350 8.92 -0.41 -19.35
N LEU A 351 8.63 0.88 -19.44
CA LEU A 351 8.92 1.84 -18.39
C LEU A 351 7.62 2.27 -17.73
N SER A 352 7.59 2.30 -16.40
CA SER A 352 6.55 2.99 -15.66
C SER A 352 7.15 3.94 -14.62
N PHE A 353 6.46 5.05 -14.39
CA PHE A 353 6.95 6.12 -13.53
C PHE A 353 6.08 6.17 -12.28
N GLY A 354 6.68 5.80 -11.14
CA GLY A 354 5.99 5.77 -9.86
C GLY A 354 5.88 7.15 -9.22
N GLN A 355 5.23 7.17 -8.06
CA GLN A 355 5.28 8.30 -7.13
C GLN A 355 6.71 8.45 -6.58
N MET A 356 7.14 9.70 -6.33
CA MET A 356 8.42 10.02 -5.69
C MET A 356 9.68 9.53 -6.44
N GLU A 357 9.86 9.97 -7.69
CA GLU A 357 11.12 9.83 -8.44
C GLU A 357 11.58 8.40 -8.74
N ILE A 358 10.70 7.42 -8.53
CA ILE A 358 10.99 6.03 -8.86
C ILE A 358 10.61 5.76 -10.32
N LEU A 359 11.52 5.14 -11.05
CA LEU A 359 11.30 4.55 -12.37
C LEU A 359 11.37 3.03 -12.25
N LYS A 360 10.38 2.35 -12.81
CA LYS A 360 10.31 0.90 -12.86
C LYS A 360 10.52 0.44 -14.30
N ALA A 361 11.45 -0.48 -14.50
CA ALA A 361 11.70 -1.13 -15.78
C ALA A 361 11.29 -2.59 -15.70
N THR A 362 10.43 -3.03 -16.61
CA THR A 362 10.02 -4.43 -16.74
C THR A 362 10.45 -4.97 -18.10
N ALA A 363 10.86 -6.24 -18.13
CA ALA A 363 11.08 -6.96 -19.37
C ALA A 363 10.40 -8.32 -19.27
N ARG A 364 9.65 -8.70 -20.30
CA ARG A 364 8.94 -9.98 -20.36
C ARG A 364 9.38 -10.75 -21.59
N ASN A 365 9.79 -11.99 -21.38
CA ASN A 365 9.94 -12.96 -22.44
C ASN A 365 8.54 -13.43 -22.85
N GLU A 366 8.11 -13.13 -24.07
CA GLU A 366 6.76 -13.44 -24.55
C GLU A 366 6.60 -14.93 -24.91
N THR A 367 7.69 -15.66 -25.11
CA THR A 367 7.68 -17.08 -25.44
C THR A 367 7.40 -17.94 -24.20
N ASN A 368 8.06 -17.66 -23.08
CA ASN A 368 7.97 -18.47 -21.86
C ASN A 368 7.27 -17.75 -20.68
N GLY A 369 6.92 -16.47 -20.83
CA GLY A 369 6.24 -15.66 -19.83
C GLY A 369 7.12 -15.15 -18.68
N GLN A 370 8.44 -15.39 -18.72
CA GLN A 370 9.37 -14.97 -17.68
C GLN A 370 9.47 -13.46 -17.61
N ASN A 371 9.31 -12.91 -16.40
CA ASN A 371 9.33 -11.48 -16.13
C ASN A 371 10.58 -11.09 -15.34
N TYR A 372 11.18 -9.97 -15.72
CA TYR A 372 12.31 -9.34 -15.08
C TYR A 372 11.94 -7.91 -14.69
N LEU A 373 12.51 -7.44 -13.58
CA LEU A 373 12.15 -6.17 -12.98
C LEU A 373 13.38 -5.49 -12.40
N ALA A 374 13.50 -4.18 -12.62
CA ALA A 374 14.41 -3.31 -11.88
C ALA A 374 13.73 -1.99 -11.53
N THR A 375 14.16 -1.37 -10.44
CA THR A 375 13.70 -0.07 -9.98
C THR A 375 14.88 0.88 -9.81
N PHE A 376 14.72 2.12 -10.25
CA PHE A 376 15.76 3.15 -10.26
C PHE A 376 15.24 4.44 -9.63
N GLU A 377 16.11 5.15 -8.92
CA GLU A 377 15.84 6.51 -8.43
C GLU A 377 16.27 7.53 -9.49
N ILE A 378 15.36 8.43 -9.85
CA ILE A 378 15.63 9.55 -10.75
C ILE A 378 16.21 10.68 -9.89
N LYS A 379 17.47 11.07 -10.14
CA LYS A 379 18.11 12.15 -9.40
C LYS A 379 17.42 13.49 -9.66
N LYS A 380 17.16 14.27 -8.60
CA LYS A 380 16.85 15.71 -8.71
C LYS A 380 18.10 16.47 -9.13
N GLU A 381 17.96 17.35 -10.11
CA GLU A 381 18.84 18.52 -10.16
C GLU A 381 18.33 19.52 -9.11
N HIS A 382 19.27 20.10 -8.36
CA HIS A 382 19.02 21.15 -7.37
C HIS A 382 18.73 22.49 -8.03
#